data_AF-A0A2H5Y234-F1
#
_entry.id   AF-A0A2H5Y234-F1
#
_cell.length_a   1.000
_cell.length_b   1.000
_cell.length_c   1.000
_cell.angle_alpha   90.00
_cell.angle_beta   90.00
_cell.angle_gamma   90.00
#
_symmetry.space_group_name_H-M   'P 1'
#
loop_
_entity.id
_entity.type
_entity.pdbx_description
1 polymer ?
#
loop_
_entity_poly.entity_id
_entity_poly.type
_entity_poly.pdbx_seq_one_letter_code
_entity_poly.pdbx_strand_id
1 'polypeptide(L)'
;MVEIADVIEWCRREAQRRGWVEFSPELLAQLTLEQAQQLARALQATTLMRLPEQEIAFFEWLRQADPAVWQDLWGDAGEELYVVGISFLPFLLREPRRGFPICDLVSVENYYFTPAHITPVEGQAFLEAAREALLEGKPLTLAQEFLLEVSTGPLDIWHFAYHRHLPVAAVKEAVAELVAGKALLHFRSAEDVAEYVTLE
;
A
#
# COMPACT_ATOMS: atom_id res chain seq x y z
N MET A 1 -3.75 -15.35 -25.20
CA MET A 1 -4.33 -15.04 -23.88
C MET A 1 -4.37 -16.34 -23.11
N VAL A 2 -3.90 -16.35 -21.87
CA VAL A 2 -4.02 -17.52 -21.00
C VAL A 2 -5.47 -17.60 -20.53
N GLU A 3 -6.10 -18.76 -20.65
CA GLU A 3 -7.45 -18.97 -20.15
C GLU A 3 -7.45 -18.91 -18.62
N ILE A 4 -8.34 -18.11 -18.03
CA ILE A 4 -8.35 -17.87 -16.58
C ILE A 4 -8.56 -19.16 -15.78
N ALA A 5 -9.33 -20.11 -16.32
CA ALA A 5 -9.54 -21.42 -15.73
C ALA A 5 -8.23 -22.21 -15.57
N ASP A 6 -7.31 -22.11 -16.55
CA ASP A 6 -6.00 -22.75 -16.49
C ASP A 6 -5.12 -22.11 -15.41
N VAL A 7 -5.19 -20.79 -15.27
CA VAL A 7 -4.45 -20.06 -14.21
C VAL A 7 -4.97 -20.43 -12.83
N ILE A 8 -6.29 -20.51 -12.64
CA ILE A 8 -6.91 -20.93 -11.37
C ILE A 8 -6.43 -22.34 -10.99
N GLU A 9 -6.47 -23.29 -11.92
CA GLU A 9 -6.05 -24.67 -11.67
C GLU A 9 -4.54 -24.76 -11.40
N TRP A 10 -3.73 -23.98 -12.12
CA TRP A 10 -2.30 -23.85 -11.83
C TRP A 10 -2.05 -23.33 -10.41
N CYS A 11 -2.72 -22.24 -10.00
CA CYS A 11 -2.61 -21.67 -8.65
C CYS A 11 -2.94 -22.71 -7.57
N ARG A 12 -4.02 -23.50 -7.75
CA ARG A 12 -4.40 -24.55 -6.78
C ARG A 12 -3.32 -25.60 -6.62
N ARG A 13 -2.75 -26.10 -7.73
CA ARG A 13 -1.69 -27.11 -7.70
C ARG A 13 -0.41 -26.59 -7.06
N GLU A 14 -0.09 -25.34 -7.34
CA GLU A 14 1.10 -24.69 -6.83
C GLU A 14 0.97 -24.47 -5.31
N ALA A 15 -0.15 -23.92 -4.85
CA ALA A 15 -0.47 -23.76 -3.43
C ALA A 15 -0.51 -25.11 -2.68
N GLN A 16 -1.06 -26.17 -3.27
CA GLN A 16 -1.03 -27.52 -2.66
C GLN A 16 0.38 -28.08 -2.50
N ARG A 17 1.31 -27.70 -3.39
CA ARG A 17 2.68 -28.21 -3.37
C ARG A 17 3.59 -27.44 -2.41
N ARG A 18 3.42 -26.12 -2.32
CA ARG A 18 4.33 -25.22 -1.58
C ARG A 18 3.73 -24.55 -0.37
N GLY A 19 2.40 -24.45 -0.29
CA GLY A 19 1.67 -23.70 0.73
C GLY A 19 1.17 -22.33 0.26
N TRP A 20 1.80 -21.73 -0.76
CA TRP A 20 1.44 -20.42 -1.32
C TRP A 20 1.74 -20.36 -2.80
N VAL A 21 1.07 -19.45 -3.51
CA VAL A 21 1.28 -19.11 -4.93
C VAL A 21 2.39 -18.10 -5.13
N GLU A 22 3.36 -18.43 -5.98
CA GLU A 22 4.40 -17.49 -6.42
C GLU A 22 4.22 -17.14 -7.90
N PHE A 23 3.69 -15.95 -8.17
CA PHE A 23 3.51 -15.47 -9.54
C PHE A 23 4.84 -14.98 -10.11
N SER A 24 5.18 -15.41 -11.33
CA SER A 24 6.32 -14.83 -12.03
C SER A 24 6.00 -13.39 -12.48
N PRO A 25 7.01 -12.52 -12.66
CA PRO A 25 6.80 -11.16 -13.16
C PRO A 25 6.05 -11.12 -14.50
N GLU A 26 6.33 -12.07 -15.39
CA GLU A 26 5.70 -12.19 -16.71
C GLU A 26 4.22 -12.57 -16.59
N LEU A 27 3.87 -13.43 -15.63
CA LEU A 27 2.49 -13.81 -15.37
C LEU A 27 1.72 -12.65 -14.76
N LEU A 28 2.28 -11.95 -13.77
CA LEU A 28 1.67 -10.75 -13.17
C LEU A 28 1.39 -9.67 -14.21
N ALA A 29 2.36 -9.40 -15.10
CA ALA A 29 2.21 -8.39 -16.16
C ALA A 29 1.14 -8.75 -17.22
N GLN A 30 0.75 -10.03 -17.32
CA GLN A 30 -0.27 -10.50 -18.25
C GLN A 30 -1.68 -10.54 -17.64
N LEU A 31 -1.78 -10.52 -16.31
CA LEU A 31 -3.07 -10.55 -15.62
C LEU A 31 -3.76 -9.19 -15.75
N THR A 32 -5.03 -9.21 -16.15
CA THR A 32 -5.90 -8.04 -16.01
C THR A 32 -6.42 -7.94 -14.57
N LEU A 33 -6.87 -6.74 -14.18
CA LEU A 33 -7.52 -6.55 -12.88
C LEU A 33 -8.74 -7.47 -12.71
N GLU A 34 -9.55 -7.63 -13.77
CA GLU A 34 -10.70 -8.53 -13.76
C GLU A 34 -10.28 -9.99 -13.52
N GLN A 35 -9.21 -10.45 -14.16
CA GLN A 35 -8.67 -11.79 -13.94
C GLN A 35 -8.14 -11.98 -12.51
N ALA A 36 -7.46 -10.98 -11.95
CA ALA A 36 -7.05 -11.03 -10.56
C ALA A 36 -8.25 -11.09 -9.59
N GLN A 37 -9.31 -10.34 -9.85
CA GLN A 37 -10.55 -10.42 -9.07
C GLN A 37 -11.21 -11.81 -9.19
N GLN A 38 -11.20 -12.40 -10.39
CA GLN A 38 -11.69 -13.77 -10.60
C GLN A 38 -10.84 -14.80 -9.85
N LEU A 39 -9.50 -14.67 -9.86
CA LEU A 39 -8.58 -15.51 -9.10
C LEU A 39 -8.83 -15.40 -7.60
N ALA A 40 -8.87 -14.18 -7.06
CA ALA A 40 -9.14 -13.91 -5.65
C ALA A 40 -10.47 -14.53 -5.18
N ARG A 41 -11.54 -14.40 -6.00
CA ARG A 41 -12.85 -15.01 -5.70
C ARG A 41 -12.82 -16.54 -5.80
N ALA A 42 -12.15 -17.11 -6.79
CA ALA A 42 -12.16 -18.55 -7.07
C ALA A 42 -11.27 -19.38 -6.15
N LEU A 43 -10.21 -18.78 -5.60
CA LEU A 43 -9.22 -19.44 -4.75
C LEU A 43 -9.53 -19.27 -3.25
N GLN A 44 -10.46 -18.37 -2.91
CA GLN A 44 -10.89 -18.01 -1.56
C GLN A 44 -9.73 -17.52 -0.66
N ALA A 45 -10.06 -16.93 0.49
CA ALA A 45 -9.08 -16.33 1.42
C ALA A 45 -8.07 -17.33 2.03
N THR A 46 -8.27 -18.63 1.83
CA THR A 46 -7.38 -19.69 2.34
C THR A 46 -6.16 -19.93 1.45
N THR A 47 -6.17 -19.45 0.20
CA THR A 47 -5.00 -19.54 -0.66
C THR A 47 -4.08 -18.36 -0.38
N LEU A 48 -2.83 -18.68 -0.05
CA LEU A 48 -1.80 -17.68 0.16
C LEU A 48 -1.04 -17.39 -1.15
N MET A 49 -0.43 -16.23 -1.24
CA MET A 49 0.51 -15.86 -2.28
C MET A 49 1.73 -15.20 -1.67
N ARG A 50 2.88 -15.43 -2.28
CA ARG A 50 4.10 -14.68 -1.96
C ARG A 50 4.06 -13.34 -2.68
N LEU A 51 4.43 -12.27 -1.98
CA LEU A 51 4.52 -10.94 -2.55
C LEU A 51 5.54 -10.88 -3.70
N PRO A 52 5.33 -10.02 -4.72
CA PRO A 52 6.29 -9.84 -5.81
C PRO A 52 7.65 -9.37 -5.30
N GLU A 53 8.73 -9.64 -6.04
CA GLU A 53 10.10 -9.31 -5.64
C GLU A 53 10.32 -7.82 -5.31
N GLN A 54 9.64 -6.92 -6.05
CA GLN A 54 9.72 -5.48 -5.82
C GLN A 54 9.17 -5.09 -4.43
N GLU A 55 8.10 -5.77 -4.02
CA GLU A 55 7.44 -5.55 -2.74
C GLU A 55 8.25 -6.16 -1.59
N ILE A 56 8.84 -7.33 -1.83
CA ILE A 56 9.79 -7.93 -0.88
C ILE A 56 10.99 -7.00 -0.66
N ALA A 57 11.52 -6.37 -1.72
CA ALA A 57 12.60 -5.40 -1.59
C ALA A 57 12.18 -4.17 -0.77
N PHE A 58 10.94 -3.70 -0.92
CA PHE A 58 10.37 -2.65 -0.07
C PHE A 58 10.34 -3.07 1.41
N PHE A 59 9.83 -4.27 1.74
CA PHE A 59 9.78 -4.73 3.12
C PHE A 59 11.18 -4.98 3.73
N GLU A 60 12.15 -5.43 2.93
CA GLU A 60 13.55 -5.55 3.37
C GLU A 60 14.21 -4.20 3.65
N TRP A 61 13.84 -3.16 2.89
CA TRP A 61 14.21 -1.79 3.21
C TRP A 61 13.51 -1.31 4.48
N LEU A 62 12.21 -1.57 4.62
CA LEU A 62 11.40 -1.18 5.79
C LEU A 62 11.97 -1.77 7.08
N ARG A 63 12.44 -3.02 7.04
CA ARG A 63 13.12 -3.68 8.17
C ARG A 63 14.30 -2.88 8.73
N GLN A 64 14.97 -2.10 7.88
CA GLN A 64 16.08 -1.24 8.27
C GLN A 64 15.62 0.19 8.59
N ALA A 65 14.68 0.72 7.82
CA ALA A 65 14.23 2.10 7.91
C ALA A 65 13.27 2.38 9.07
N ASP A 66 12.37 1.44 9.37
CA ASP A 66 11.43 1.49 10.49
C ASP A 66 11.19 0.08 11.06
N PRO A 67 12.16 -0.47 11.84
CA PRO A 67 12.12 -1.86 12.29
C PRO A 67 10.90 -2.21 13.13
N ALA A 68 10.33 -1.23 13.86
CA ALA A 68 9.15 -1.45 14.69
C ALA A 68 7.91 -1.77 13.86
N VAL A 69 7.74 -1.08 12.72
CA VAL A 69 6.65 -1.34 11.77
C VAL A 69 6.83 -2.68 11.10
N TRP A 70 8.05 -3.00 10.66
CA TRP A 70 8.33 -4.31 10.08
C TRP A 70 8.06 -5.44 11.09
N GLN A 71 8.44 -5.26 12.36
CA GLN A 71 8.18 -6.23 13.42
C GLN A 71 6.69 -6.39 13.71
N ASP A 72 5.89 -5.32 13.64
CA ASP A 72 4.44 -5.39 13.83
C ASP A 72 3.75 -6.20 12.71
N LEU A 73 4.25 -6.08 11.47
CA LEU A 73 3.71 -6.79 10.30
C LEU A 73 4.18 -8.24 10.19
N TRP A 74 5.46 -8.50 10.48
CA TRP A 74 6.13 -9.76 10.14
C TRP A 74 6.79 -10.47 11.32
N GLY A 75 6.77 -9.88 12.51
CA GLY A 75 7.54 -10.32 13.67
C GLY A 75 7.28 -11.75 14.12
N ASP A 76 6.05 -12.22 13.93
CA ASP A 76 5.59 -13.57 14.31
C ASP A 76 5.48 -14.52 13.11
N ALA A 77 5.82 -14.09 11.89
CA ALA A 77 5.60 -14.86 10.66
C ALA A 77 6.54 -16.06 10.48
N GLY A 78 7.55 -16.23 11.36
CA GLY A 78 8.46 -17.38 11.34
C GLY A 78 9.25 -17.50 10.04
N GLU A 79 9.17 -18.66 9.38
CA GLU A 79 9.89 -18.94 8.13
C GLU A 79 9.14 -18.47 6.86
N GLU A 80 7.88 -18.07 6.97
CA GLU A 80 7.00 -17.73 5.83
C GLU A 80 6.82 -16.22 5.66
N LEU A 81 7.94 -15.48 5.62
CA LEU A 81 7.93 -14.03 5.40
C LEU A 81 7.36 -13.65 4.03
N TYR A 82 6.62 -12.54 4.00
CA TYR A 82 6.09 -11.91 2.79
C TYR A 82 5.06 -12.76 2.04
N VAL A 83 4.37 -13.63 2.77
CA VAL A 83 3.25 -14.42 2.28
C VAL A 83 1.95 -13.81 2.81
N VAL A 84 1.02 -13.51 1.91
CA VAL A 84 -0.26 -12.83 2.20
C VAL A 84 -1.41 -13.59 1.55
N GLY A 85 -2.65 -13.27 1.93
CA GLY A 85 -3.83 -13.85 1.26
C GLY A 85 -3.88 -13.47 -0.23
N ILE A 86 -4.24 -14.41 -1.10
CA ILE A 86 -4.39 -14.15 -2.54
C ILE A 86 -5.48 -13.13 -2.86
N SER A 87 -6.34 -12.83 -1.89
CA SER A 87 -7.33 -11.75 -1.94
C SER A 87 -6.72 -10.37 -2.20
N PHE A 88 -5.43 -10.18 -1.91
CA PHE A 88 -4.73 -8.92 -2.16
C PHE A 88 -4.17 -8.79 -3.59
N LEU A 89 -4.23 -9.85 -4.41
CA LEU A 89 -3.72 -9.82 -5.79
C LEU A 89 -4.32 -8.67 -6.64
N PRO A 90 -5.64 -8.39 -6.60
CA PRO A 90 -6.20 -7.26 -7.35
C PRO A 90 -5.60 -5.92 -6.94
N PHE A 91 -5.31 -5.74 -5.65
CA PHE A 91 -4.75 -4.50 -5.13
C PHE A 91 -3.34 -4.25 -5.68
N LEU A 92 -2.49 -5.28 -5.66
CA LEU A 92 -1.13 -5.22 -6.21
C LEU A 92 -1.11 -4.88 -7.71
N LEU A 93 -2.11 -5.32 -8.48
CA LEU A 93 -2.20 -5.00 -9.91
C LEU A 93 -2.80 -3.62 -10.19
N ARG A 94 -3.75 -3.16 -9.37
CA ARG A 94 -4.44 -1.88 -9.57
C ARG A 94 -3.47 -0.71 -9.40
N GLU A 95 -2.63 -0.75 -8.36
CA GLU A 95 -1.76 0.35 -7.99
C GLU A 95 -0.31 -0.09 -7.76
N PRO A 96 0.44 -0.49 -8.81
CA PRO A 96 1.76 -1.11 -8.66
C PRO A 96 2.81 -0.22 -7.98
N ARG A 97 2.60 1.10 -7.99
CA ARG A 97 3.49 2.08 -7.35
C ARG A 97 3.08 2.44 -5.92
N ARG A 98 1.98 1.89 -5.42
CA ARG A 98 1.51 2.10 -4.05
C ARG A 98 1.78 0.91 -3.13
N GLY A 99 2.19 -0.21 -3.73
CA GLY A 99 2.59 -1.43 -3.03
C GLY A 99 1.45 -2.06 -2.24
N PHE A 100 1.81 -2.91 -1.29
CA PHE A 100 0.88 -3.57 -0.38
C PHE A 100 0.54 -2.62 0.78
N PRO A 101 -0.74 -2.30 1.04
CA PRO A 101 -1.09 -1.22 1.93
C PRO A 101 -0.73 -1.58 3.38
N ILE A 102 -0.04 -0.67 4.07
CA ILE A 102 0.22 -0.80 5.51
C ILE A 102 -0.84 0.01 6.27
N CYS A 103 -1.92 -0.65 6.70
CA CYS A 103 -3.09 0.00 7.32
C CYS A 103 -3.68 -0.73 8.53
N ASP A 104 -3.07 -1.83 8.96
CA ASP A 104 -3.57 -2.73 10.00
C ASP A 104 -2.56 -2.92 11.15
N LEU A 105 -1.69 -1.93 11.38
CA LEU A 105 -0.70 -1.96 12.45
C LEU A 105 -1.39 -1.96 13.83
N VAL A 106 -0.89 -2.79 14.73
CA VAL A 106 -1.48 -3.06 16.05
C VAL A 106 -0.67 -2.42 17.17
N SER A 107 0.65 -2.53 17.08
CA SER A 107 1.59 -2.14 18.13
C SER A 107 2.12 -0.72 17.93
N VAL A 108 2.12 -0.22 16.69
CA VAL A 108 2.57 1.13 16.32
C VAL A 108 1.48 1.92 15.60
N GLU A 109 1.64 3.25 15.52
CA GLU A 109 0.65 4.11 14.85
C GLU A 109 0.57 3.83 13.36
N ASN A 110 -0.66 3.75 12.84
CA ASN A 110 -0.93 3.68 11.42
C ASN A 110 -0.67 5.03 10.75
N TYR A 111 -0.13 4.99 9.54
CA TYR A 111 0.13 6.16 8.70
C TYR A 111 -0.39 5.91 7.28
N TYR A 112 -1.62 5.41 7.20
CA TYR A 112 -2.33 5.16 5.96
C TYR A 112 -3.34 6.28 5.71
N PHE A 113 -3.31 6.85 4.51
CA PHE A 113 -4.12 8.01 4.16
C PHE A 113 -4.90 7.78 2.88
N THR A 114 -6.12 8.30 2.83
CA THR A 114 -6.95 8.31 1.63
C THR A 114 -7.39 9.74 1.30
N PRO A 115 -7.90 10.02 0.09
CA PRO A 115 -8.46 11.33 -0.22
C PRO A 115 -9.53 11.81 0.79
N ALA A 116 -10.25 10.88 1.42
CA ALA A 116 -11.28 11.18 2.42
C ALA A 116 -10.71 11.75 3.73
N HIS A 117 -9.40 11.59 3.98
CA HIS A 117 -8.75 12.19 5.14
C HIS A 117 -8.38 13.66 4.92
N ILE A 118 -8.44 14.18 3.69
CA ILE A 118 -8.19 15.59 3.40
C ILE A 118 -9.39 16.41 3.88
N THR A 119 -9.17 17.35 4.79
CA THR A 119 -10.26 18.13 5.36
C THR A 119 -10.89 19.07 4.31
N PRO A 120 -12.21 19.30 4.37
CA PRO A 120 -12.93 20.01 3.30
C PRO A 120 -12.59 21.50 3.20
N VAL A 121 -12.00 22.11 4.24
CA VAL A 121 -11.67 23.55 4.27
C VAL A 121 -10.17 23.75 4.22
N GLU A 122 -9.46 23.47 5.31
CA GLU A 122 -8.02 23.69 5.40
C GLU A 122 -7.24 22.78 4.43
N GLY A 123 -7.65 21.51 4.30
CA GLY A 123 -7.01 20.54 3.42
C GLY A 123 -7.17 20.90 1.95
N GLN A 124 -8.36 21.31 1.54
CA GLN A 124 -8.60 21.78 0.17
C GLN A 124 -7.84 23.06 -0.13
N ALA A 125 -7.81 24.03 0.79
CA ALA A 125 -7.04 25.25 0.61
C ALA A 125 -5.53 24.96 0.46
N PHE A 126 -4.99 24.04 1.27
CA PHE A 126 -3.60 23.61 1.20
C PHE A 126 -3.29 22.88 -0.12
N LEU A 127 -4.20 22.02 -0.57
CA LEU A 127 -4.08 21.27 -1.82
C LEU A 127 -4.11 22.18 -3.04
N GLU A 128 -5.00 23.18 -3.07
CA GLU A 128 -5.04 24.18 -4.16
C GLU A 128 -3.75 25.01 -4.20
N ALA A 129 -3.24 25.45 -3.05
CA ALA A 129 -1.94 26.14 -2.99
C ALA A 129 -0.78 25.26 -3.52
N ALA A 130 -0.79 23.96 -3.22
CA ALA A 130 0.19 23.01 -3.76
C ALA A 130 0.05 22.84 -5.29
N ARG A 131 -1.17 22.78 -5.81
CA ARG A 131 -1.44 22.70 -7.26
C ARG A 131 -0.99 23.96 -7.99
N GLU A 132 -1.29 25.14 -7.45
CA GLU A 132 -0.83 26.42 -8.00
C GLU A 132 0.69 26.50 -8.04
N ALA A 133 1.36 26.16 -6.94
CA ALA A 133 2.82 26.14 -6.88
C ALA A 133 3.42 25.20 -7.94
N LEU A 134 2.83 24.00 -8.12
CA LEU A 134 3.26 23.04 -9.13
C LEU A 134 3.08 23.59 -10.56
N LEU A 135 1.92 24.21 -10.86
CA LEU A 135 1.64 24.81 -12.17
C LEU A 135 2.59 25.98 -12.49
N GLU A 136 3.00 26.73 -11.47
CA GLU A 136 3.96 27.83 -11.59
C GLU A 136 5.43 27.36 -11.62
N GLY A 137 5.68 26.05 -11.50
CA GLY A 137 7.04 25.49 -11.46
C GLY A 137 7.81 25.85 -10.19
N LYS A 138 7.11 26.21 -9.11
CA LYS A 138 7.71 26.47 -7.79
C LYS A 138 8.02 25.14 -7.08
N PRO A 139 9.09 25.08 -6.29
CA PRO A 139 9.37 23.90 -5.48
C PRO A 139 8.25 23.70 -4.45
N LEU A 140 7.85 22.45 -4.27
CA LEU A 140 6.87 22.06 -3.26
C LEU A 140 7.58 21.72 -1.94
N THR A 141 6.91 21.98 -0.83
CA THR A 141 7.31 21.39 0.45
C THR A 141 6.96 19.91 0.47
N LEU A 142 7.62 19.14 1.34
CA LEU A 142 7.32 17.72 1.48
C LEU A 142 5.85 17.46 1.89
N ALA A 143 5.28 18.34 2.72
CA ALA A 143 3.87 18.30 3.10
C ALA A 143 2.94 18.50 1.90
N GLN A 144 3.28 19.43 1.00
CA GLN A 144 2.54 19.66 -0.24
C GLN A 144 2.63 18.46 -1.20
N GLU A 145 3.82 17.90 -1.38
CA GLU A 145 4.02 16.69 -2.19
C GLU A 145 3.22 15.50 -1.64
N PHE A 146 3.28 15.28 -0.33
CA PHE A 146 2.54 14.21 0.31
C PHE A 146 1.03 14.38 0.16
N LEU A 147 0.50 15.57 0.43
CA LEU A 147 -0.94 15.84 0.30
C LEU A 147 -1.43 15.70 -1.16
N LEU A 148 -0.62 16.10 -2.14
CA LEU A 148 -0.91 15.87 -3.56
C LEU A 148 -1.02 14.38 -3.87
N GLU A 149 -0.08 13.54 -3.40
CA GLU A 149 -0.15 12.10 -3.60
C GLU A 149 -1.38 11.47 -2.96
N VAL A 150 -1.70 11.82 -1.72
CA VAL A 150 -2.91 11.36 -1.02
C VAL A 150 -4.17 11.77 -1.79
N SER A 151 -4.18 12.94 -2.43
CA SER A 151 -5.34 13.40 -3.21
C SER A 151 -5.63 12.54 -4.45
N THR A 152 -4.64 11.77 -4.92
CA THR A 152 -4.77 10.90 -6.10
C THR A 152 -5.17 9.46 -5.77
N GLY A 153 -5.13 9.06 -4.49
CA GLY A 153 -5.49 7.72 -4.05
C GLY A 153 -4.93 7.35 -2.68
N PRO A 154 -5.31 6.18 -2.14
CA PRO A 154 -4.83 5.71 -0.85
C PRO A 154 -3.31 5.48 -0.81
N LEU A 155 -2.64 5.76 0.30
CA LEU A 155 -1.18 5.66 0.43
C LEU A 155 -0.74 5.59 1.89
N ASP A 156 0.24 4.75 2.19
CA ASP A 156 1.00 4.85 3.43
C ASP A 156 2.32 5.62 3.27
N ILE A 157 2.81 6.16 4.38
CA ILE A 157 4.05 6.97 4.38
C ILE A 157 5.28 6.17 3.99
N TRP A 158 5.29 4.84 4.20
CA TRP A 158 6.49 4.03 4.00
C TRP A 158 6.71 3.79 2.52
N HIS A 159 5.66 3.45 1.77
CA HIS A 159 5.73 3.39 0.30
C HIS A 159 6.09 4.74 -0.30
N PHE A 160 5.47 5.81 0.18
CA PHE A 160 5.80 7.17 -0.24
C PHE A 160 7.28 7.50 0.00
N ALA A 161 7.81 7.19 1.19
CA ALA A 161 9.20 7.41 1.56
C ALA A 161 10.16 6.57 0.71
N TYR A 162 9.84 5.29 0.51
CA TYR A 162 10.67 4.36 -0.26
C TYR A 162 10.81 4.80 -1.71
N HIS A 163 9.71 5.13 -2.38
CA HIS A 163 9.72 5.51 -3.79
C HIS A 163 10.37 6.88 -4.05
N ARG A 164 10.35 7.78 -3.06
CA ARG A 164 11.01 9.09 -3.14
C ARG A 164 12.40 9.12 -2.52
N HIS A 165 12.89 7.99 -1.99
CA HIS A 165 14.16 7.88 -1.28
C HIS A 165 14.30 8.87 -0.11
N LEU A 166 13.22 9.04 0.65
CA LEU A 166 13.15 9.98 1.77
C LEU A 166 13.33 9.26 3.12
N PRO A 167 13.90 9.93 4.14
CA PRO A 167 13.87 9.43 5.51
C PRO A 167 12.43 9.36 6.03
N VAL A 168 12.05 8.22 6.64
CA VAL A 168 10.71 8.03 7.22
C VAL A 168 10.37 9.13 8.23
N ALA A 169 11.35 9.57 9.03
CA ALA A 169 11.18 10.64 9.99
C ALA A 169 10.73 11.97 9.34
N ALA A 170 11.30 12.33 8.19
CA ALA A 170 10.93 13.55 7.47
C ALA A 170 9.49 13.48 6.94
N VAL A 171 9.04 12.30 6.51
CA VAL A 171 7.65 12.11 6.07
C VAL A 171 6.69 12.17 7.26
N LYS A 172 7.05 11.60 8.42
CA LYS A 172 6.26 11.74 9.67
C LYS A 172 6.15 13.19 10.12
N GLU A 173 7.21 13.99 9.98
CA GLU A 173 7.20 15.44 10.24
C GLU A 173 6.27 16.19 9.28
N ALA A 174 6.31 15.87 7.99
CA ALA A 174 5.41 16.46 7.00
C ALA A 174 3.93 16.13 7.29
N VAL A 175 3.63 14.90 7.71
CA VAL A 175 2.28 14.53 8.17
C VAL A 175 1.89 15.33 9.41
N ALA A 176 2.80 15.47 10.39
CA ALA A 176 2.54 16.25 11.60
C ALA A 176 2.25 17.73 11.29
N GLU A 177 2.92 18.32 10.30
CA GLU A 177 2.63 19.67 9.79
C GLU A 177 1.20 19.76 9.24
N LEU A 178 0.81 18.82 8.37
CA LEU A 178 -0.53 18.80 7.78
C LEU A 178 -1.62 18.61 8.84
N VAL A 179 -1.39 17.74 9.83
CA VAL A 179 -2.34 17.50 10.93
C VAL A 179 -2.45 18.75 11.83
N ALA A 180 -1.32 19.37 12.19
CA ALA A 180 -1.32 20.60 12.98
C ALA A 180 -2.02 21.76 12.26
N GLY A 181 -1.85 21.84 10.93
CA GLY A 181 -2.55 22.78 10.06
C GLY A 181 -4.01 22.41 9.76
N LYS A 182 -4.52 21.32 10.35
CA LYS A 182 -5.85 20.74 10.09
C LYS A 182 -6.12 20.41 8.61
N ALA A 183 -5.08 20.28 7.79
CA ALA A 183 -5.21 19.92 6.39
C ALA A 183 -5.49 18.43 6.18
N LEU A 184 -5.06 17.60 7.12
CA LEU A 184 -5.16 16.14 7.04
C LEU A 184 -5.61 15.53 8.36
N LEU A 185 -6.55 14.59 8.31
CA LEU A 185 -6.94 13.75 9.45
C LEU A 185 -5.97 12.57 9.57
N HIS A 186 -5.52 12.27 10.78
CA HIS A 186 -4.63 11.15 11.07
C HIS A 186 -5.27 10.19 12.07
N PHE A 187 -5.82 9.10 11.53
CA PHE A 187 -6.30 7.96 12.30
C PHE A 187 -5.13 7.01 12.57
N ARG A 188 -4.90 6.70 13.84
CA ARG A 188 -3.68 6.01 14.30
C ARG A 188 -3.90 4.53 14.57
N SER A 189 -5.13 4.12 14.87
CA SER A 189 -5.48 2.73 15.10
C SER A 189 -5.96 2.06 13.81
N ALA A 190 -5.73 0.75 13.70
CA ALA A 190 -6.25 -0.03 12.57
C ALA A 190 -7.79 0.03 12.49
N GLU A 191 -8.46 0.06 13.65
CA GLU A 191 -9.93 0.14 13.73
C GLU A 191 -10.46 1.44 13.12
N ASP A 192 -9.86 2.59 13.45
CA ASP A 192 -10.27 3.88 12.90
C ASP A 192 -9.94 3.99 11.40
N VAL A 193 -8.82 3.39 10.97
CA VAL A 193 -8.40 3.39 9.55
C VAL A 193 -9.29 2.47 8.71
N ALA A 194 -9.80 1.37 9.26
CA ALA A 194 -10.58 0.37 8.54
C ALA A 194 -11.82 0.94 7.84
N GLU A 195 -12.45 1.98 8.40
CA GLU A 195 -13.60 2.67 7.78
C GLU A 195 -13.27 3.31 6.42
N TYR A 196 -11.98 3.53 6.14
CA TYR A 196 -11.48 4.20 4.94
C TYR A 196 -10.77 3.24 3.96
N VAL A 197 -10.62 1.97 4.32
CA VAL A 197 -9.99 0.97 3.45
C VAL A 197 -11.06 0.32 2.57
N THR A 198 -11.08 0.66 1.28
CA THR A 198 -11.92 -0.01 0.28
C THR A 198 -11.10 -1.04 -0.49
N LEU A 199 -11.45 -2.32 -0.34
CA LEU A 199 -10.87 -3.44 -1.10
C LEU A 199 -11.64 -3.75 -2.40
N GLU A 200 -12.47 -2.81 -2.87
CA GLU A 200 -13.33 -2.98 -4.07
C GLU A 200 -12.56 -2.89 -5.40
#